data_AF-A0A486XP71-F1
#
_entry.id   AF-A0A486XP71-F1
#
_cell.length_a   1.000
_cell.length_b   1.000
_cell.length_c   1.000
_cell.angle_alpha   90.00
_cell.angle_beta   90.00
_cell.angle_gamma   90.00
#
_symmetry.space_group_name_H-M   'P 1'
#
loop_
_entity.id
_entity.type
_entity.pdbx_description
1 polymer ?
#
loop_
_entity_poly.entity_id
_entity_poly.type
_entity_poly.pdbx_seq_one_letter_code
_entity_poly.pdbx_strand_id
1 'polypeptide(L)'
;MNNNIPAYQLANAELSHSKQLQHTDAELARVLEDLIELLSAKGIMSFTDLPIAAQNKLLQRKNFRQNLRSLNLITDEDDTALP
;
A
#
# COMPACT_ATOMS: atom_id res chain seq x y z
N MET A 1 -9.20 34.40 25.17
CA MET A 1 -9.27 33.02 25.67
C MET A 1 -8.03 32.29 25.20
N ASN A 2 -7.10 32.00 26.11
CA ASN A 2 -5.85 31.32 25.76
C ASN A 2 -6.13 29.81 25.77
N ASN A 3 -6.27 29.20 24.60
CA ASN A 3 -6.55 27.78 24.48
C ASN A 3 -5.26 27.00 24.75
N ASN A 4 -5.08 26.58 26.01
CA ASN A 4 -4.00 25.70 26.39
C ASN A 4 -4.28 24.30 25.80
N ILE A 5 -3.78 24.04 24.59
CA ILE A 5 -3.91 22.72 23.95
C ILE A 5 -3.04 21.73 24.75
N PRO A 6 -3.63 20.69 25.35
CA PRO A 6 -2.86 19.71 26.11
C PRO A 6 -1.86 18.96 25.20
N ALA A 7 -0.65 18.69 25.71
CA ALA A 7 0.42 18.06 24.93
C ALA A 7 0.03 16.73 24.27
N TYR A 8 -0.85 15.94 24.90
CA TYR A 8 -1.35 14.67 24.33
C TYR A 8 -2.19 14.87 23.06
N GLN A 9 -2.85 16.02 22.91
CA GLN A 9 -3.69 16.31 21.74
C GLN A 9 -2.84 16.68 20.52
N LEU A 10 -1.70 17.35 20.73
CA LEU A 10 -0.70 17.62 19.69
C LEU A 10 -0.07 16.31 19.20
N ALA A 11 0.37 15.45 20.12
CA ALA A 11 0.92 14.13 19.78
C ALA A 11 -0.06 13.25 18.99
N ASN A 12 -1.34 13.26 19.36
CA ASN A 12 -2.38 12.53 18.62
C ASN A 12 -2.61 13.10 17.22
N ALA A 13 -2.56 14.43 17.05
CA ALA A 13 -2.67 15.08 15.75
C ALA A 13 -1.45 14.78 14.86
N GLU A 14 -0.24 14.75 15.41
CA GLU A 14 0.97 14.36 14.68
C GLU A 14 0.93 12.88 14.25
N LEU A 15 0.47 12.00 15.15
CA LEU A 15 0.27 10.58 14.86
C LEU A 15 -0.79 10.37 13.78
N SER A 16 -1.91 11.11 13.82
CA SER A 16 -2.96 11.00 12.80
C SER A 16 -2.48 11.51 11.45
N HIS A 17 -1.74 12.61 11.41
CA HIS A 17 -1.17 13.15 10.18
C HIS A 17 -0.14 12.19 9.56
N SER A 18 0.71 11.59 10.39
CA SER A 18 1.68 10.58 9.97
C SER A 18 1.01 9.33 9.40
N LYS A 19 -0.07 8.86 10.04
CA LYS A 19 -0.88 7.74 9.54
C LYS A 19 -1.56 8.08 8.22
N GLN A 20 -2.09 9.29 8.08
CA GLN A 20 -2.72 9.74 6.86
C GLN A 20 -1.72 9.80 5.71
N LEU A 21 -0.52 10.33 5.95
CA LEU A 21 0.56 10.35 4.95
C LEU A 21 0.98 8.93 4.55
N GLN A 22 1.17 8.03 5.52
CA GLN A 22 1.47 6.62 5.25
C GLN A 22 0.39 5.94 4.41
N HIS A 23 -0.88 6.26 4.67
CA HIS A 23 -2.00 5.75 3.89
C HIS A 23 -1.95 6.27 2.45
N THR A 24 -1.80 7.58 2.25
CA THR A 24 -1.74 8.17 0.91
C THR A 24 -0.53 7.68 0.12
N ASP A 25 0.62 7.48 0.79
CA ASP A 25 1.82 6.92 0.16
C ASP A 25 1.60 5.45 -0.25
N ALA A 26 0.87 4.68 0.57
CA ALA A 26 0.52 3.31 0.25
C ALA A 26 -0.43 3.20 -0.95
N GLU A 27 -1.41 4.11 -1.03
CA GLU A 27 -2.32 4.23 -2.18
C GLU A 27 -1.56 4.66 -3.45
N LEU A 28 -0.69 5.66 -3.35
CA LEU A 28 0.13 6.12 -4.47
C LEU A 28 1.02 4.99 -5.01
N ALA A 29 1.63 4.20 -4.13
CA ALA A 29 2.44 3.05 -4.53
C ALA A 29 1.63 2.01 -5.33
N ARG A 30 0.35 1.81 -5.01
CA ARG A 30 -0.54 0.89 -5.77
C ARG A 30 -0.82 1.43 -7.17
N VAL A 31 -1.14 2.72 -7.26
CA VAL A 31 -1.37 3.39 -8.56
C VAL A 31 -0.12 3.32 -9.44
N LEU A 32 1.07 3.48 -8.85
CA LEU A 32 2.33 3.33 -9.57
C LEU A 32 2.55 1.89 -10.05
N GLU A 33 2.24 0.88 -9.23
CA GLU A 33 2.32 -0.53 -9.63
C GLU A 33 1.40 -0.82 -10.82
N ASP A 34 0.14 -0.37 -10.76
CA ASP A 34 -0.84 -0.55 -11.84
C ASP A 34 -0.42 0.19 -13.13
N LEU A 35 0.16 1.38 -13.01
CA LEU A 35 0.68 2.14 -14.15
C LEU A 35 1.85 1.41 -14.82
N ILE A 36 2.79 0.86 -14.03
CA ILE A 36 3.92 0.09 -14.55
C ILE A 36 3.43 -1.18 -15.24
N GLU A 37 2.48 -1.89 -14.65
CA GLU A 37 1.86 -3.07 -15.28
C GLU A 37 1.17 -2.69 -16.61
N LEU A 38 0.43 -1.59 -16.65
CA LEU A 38 -0.23 -1.10 -17.86
C LEU A 38 0.75 -0.73 -18.97
N LEU A 39 1.80 0.04 -18.63
CA LEU A 39 2.81 0.47 -19.60
C LEU A 39 3.62 -0.72 -20.12
N SER A 40 3.91 -1.69 -19.25
CA SER A 40 4.59 -2.93 -19.64
C SER A 40 3.72 -3.80 -20.54
N ALA A 41 2.43 -3.96 -20.22
CA ALA A 41 1.48 -4.69 -21.06
C ALA A 41 1.32 -4.06 -22.45
N LYS A 42 1.46 -2.74 -22.56
CA LYS A 42 1.46 -2.01 -23.84
C LYS A 42 2.80 -2.07 -24.59
N GLY A 43 3.84 -2.67 -24.01
CA GLY A 43 5.19 -2.72 -24.59
C GLY A 43 5.90 -1.36 -24.62
N ILE A 44 5.43 -0.37 -23.86
CA ILE A 44 6.01 0.98 -23.81
C ILE A 44 7.28 1.00 -22.93
N MET A 45 7.31 0.17 -21.88
CA MET A 45 8.47 0.01 -21.00
C MET A 45 8.66 -1.45 -20.60
N SER A 46 9.91 -1.85 -20.38
CA SER A 46 10.25 -3.10 -19.71
C SER A 46 10.49 -2.85 -18.23
N PHE A 47 10.22 -3.87 -17.40
CA PHE A 47 10.59 -3.86 -15.98
C PHE A 47 12.10 -3.64 -15.78
N THR A 48 12.92 -4.13 -16.70
CA THR A 48 14.39 -4.00 -16.68
C THR A 48 14.88 -2.59 -16.95
N ASP A 49 14.02 -1.70 -17.45
CA ASP A 49 14.37 -0.30 -17.74
C ASP A 49 14.41 0.55 -16.46
N LEU A 50 13.83 0.03 -15.37
CA LEU A 50 13.83 0.67 -14.06
C LEU A 50 15.16 0.47 -13.33
N PRO A 51 15.59 1.40 -12.46
CA PRO A 51 16.74 1.19 -11.59
C PRO A 51 16.58 -0.08 -10.72
N ILE A 52 17.68 -0.79 -10.44
CA ILE A 52 17.67 -2.02 -9.63
C ILE A 52 16.94 -1.85 -8.29
N ALA A 53 17.11 -0.70 -7.64
CA ALA A 53 16.41 -0.38 -6.40
C ALA A 53 14.88 -0.34 -6.58
N ALA A 54 14.39 0.19 -7.70
CA ALA A 54 12.97 0.23 -8.02
C ALA A 54 12.43 -1.16 -8.38
N GLN A 55 13.19 -1.94 -9.15
CA GLN A 55 12.85 -3.34 -9.46
C GLN A 55 12.66 -4.16 -8.18
N ASN A 56 13.62 -4.10 -7.25
CA ASN A 56 13.55 -4.82 -5.98
C ASN A 56 12.33 -4.41 -5.15
N LYS A 57 12.03 -3.11 -5.06
CA LYS A 57 10.86 -2.59 -4.34
C LYS A 57 9.54 -3.07 -4.94
N LEU A 58 9.43 -3.07 -6.27
CA LEU A 58 8.23 -3.56 -6.96
C LEU A 58 8.04 -5.06 -6.77
N LEU A 59 9.13 -5.84 -6.82
CA LEU A 59 9.06 -7.28 -6.56
C LEU A 59 8.60 -7.56 -5.13
N GLN A 60 9.14 -6.87 -4.13
CA GLN A 60 8.72 -7.01 -2.73
C GLN A 60 7.23 -6.66 -2.55
N ARG A 61 6.77 -5.57 -3.17
CA ARG A 61 5.36 -5.13 -3.13
C ARG A 61 4.43 -6.14 -3.78
N LYS A 62 4.79 -6.69 -4.94
CA LYS A 62 3.99 -7.72 -5.63
C LYS A 62 3.83 -8.98 -4.78
N ASN A 63 4.91 -9.45 -4.16
CA ASN A 63 4.86 -10.58 -3.23
C ASN A 63 3.96 -10.28 -2.02
N PHE A 64 4.06 -9.09 -1.44
CA PHE A 64 3.21 -8.69 -0.32
C PHE A 64 1.72 -8.68 -0.70
N ARG A 65 1.38 -8.16 -1.89
CA ARG A 65 0.01 -8.17 -2.43
C ARG A 65 -0.50 -9.59 -2.66
N GLN A 66 0.33 -10.49 -3.21
CA GLN A 66 -0.04 -11.89 -3.43
C GLN A 66 -0.30 -12.62 -2.11
N ASN A 67 0.58 -12.42 -1.11
CA ASN A 67 0.40 -13.01 0.21
C ASN A 67 -0.86 -12.50 0.94
N LEU A 68 -1.18 -11.22 0.81
CA LEU A 68 -2.41 -10.67 1.37
C LEU A 68 -3.66 -11.19 0.65
N ARG A 69 -3.61 -11.35 -0.68
CA ARG A 69 -4.72 -11.97 -1.42
C ARG A 69 -4.91 -13.44 -1.05
N SER A 70 -3.83 -14.20 -0.85
CA SER A 70 -3.94 -15.59 -0.41
C SER A 70 -4.48 -15.71 1.02
N LEU A 71 -4.10 -14.80 1.91
CA LEU A 71 -4.67 -14.71 3.27
C LEU A 71 -6.17 -14.41 3.23
N ASN A 72 -6.60 -13.42 2.44
CA ASN A 72 -8.02 -13.11 2.28
C ASN A 72 -8.82 -14.29 1.69
N LEU A 73 -8.26 -14.99 0.70
CA LEU A 73 -8.93 -16.14 0.09
C LEU A 73 -9.21 -17.23 1.13
N ILE A 74 -8.23 -17.57 1.98
CA ILE A 74 -8.40 -18.58 3.04
C ILE A 74 -9.50 -18.19 4.04
N THR A 75 -9.60 -16.91 4.42
CA THR A 75 -10.67 -16.44 5.32
C THR A 75 -12.06 -16.45 4.68
N ASP A 76 -12.16 -16.35 3.35
CA ASP A 76 -13.45 -16.39 2.65
C ASP A 76 -13.96 -17.84 2.49
N GLU A 77 -13.10 -18.87 2.63
CA GLU A 77 -13.50 -20.28 2.46
C GLU A 77 -14.17 -20.86 3.73
N ASP A 78 -13.87 -20.31 4.91
CA ASP A 78 -14.40 -20.76 6.21
C ASP A 78 -15.84 -20.26 6.52
N ASP A 79 -16.39 -19.31 5.73
CA ASP A 79 -17.75 -18.76 5.91
C ASP A 79 -18.82 -19.44 5.02
N THR A 80 -18.46 -20.50 4.29
CA THR A 80 -19.39 -21.24 3.40
C THR A 80 -19.89 -22.58 3.95
N ALA A 81 -19.63 -22.89 5.23
CA ALA A 81 -20.22 -24.06 5.90
C ALA A 81 -21.53 -23.69 6.62
N LEU A 82 -22.64 -23.63 5.87
CA LEU A 82 -23.99 -23.85 6.43
C LEU A 82 -24.28 -25.36 6.41
N PRO A 83 -24.70 -25.92 7.55
CA PRO A 83 -26.14 -26.11 7.80
C PRO A 83 -26.68 -25.36 9.02
#